data_AF-A0A2T2UPQ8-F1
#
_entry.id   AF-A0A2T2UPQ8-F1
#
_cell.length_a   1.000
_cell.length_b   1.000
_cell.length_c   1.000
_cell.angle_alpha   90.00
_cell.angle_beta   90.00
_cell.angle_gamma   90.00
#
_symmetry.space_group_name_H-M   'P 1'
#
loop_
_entity.id
_entity.type
_entity.pdbx_description
1 polymer ?
#
loop_
_entity_poly.entity_id
_entity_poly.type
_entity_poly.pdbx_seq_one_letter_code
_entity_poly.pdbx_strand_id
1 'polypeptide(L)'
;MSMSLRVVFLTLIGMAFAPAVMAADPNPEVLQAMEEVQTNLNYVWTIIAAALVFFMQAGFALLEAGFSRAKNAVNIIMKNVMDASAGALVFFCVGFGLMFGTTWNGLVGTDGF
;
A
#
# COMPACT_ATOMS: atom_id res chain seq x y z
N MET A 1 13.38 -12.31 36.33
CA MET A 1 12.59 -13.14 35.40
C MET A 1 12.87 -12.64 34.00
N SER A 2 13.73 -13.34 33.25
CA SER A 2 14.35 -12.85 32.02
C SER A 2 13.30 -12.56 30.95
N MET A 3 13.53 -11.52 30.15
CA MET A 3 12.62 -10.99 29.13
C MET A 3 12.11 -12.08 28.17
N SER A 4 12.94 -13.09 27.90
CA SER A 4 12.60 -14.28 27.11
C SER A 4 11.43 -15.09 27.67
N LEU A 5 11.28 -15.19 29.01
CA LEU A 5 10.22 -15.98 29.62
C LEU A 5 8.85 -15.28 29.52
N ARG A 6 8.81 -13.94 29.55
CA ARG A 6 7.58 -13.16 29.34
C ARG A 6 7.10 -13.20 27.89
N VAL A 7 8.04 -13.15 26.94
CA VAL A 7 7.73 -13.24 25.51
C VAL A 7 7.17 -14.62 25.16
N VAL A 8 7.78 -15.70 25.66
CA VAL A 8 7.27 -17.06 25.45
C VAL A 8 5.88 -17.25 26.07
N PHE A 9 5.64 -16.70 27.26
CA PHE A 9 4.33 -16.77 27.92
C PHE A 9 3.25 -15.99 27.17
N LEU A 10 3.58 -14.82 26.62
CA LEU A 10 2.68 -14.03 25.78
C LEU A 10 2.37 -14.71 24.44
N THR A 11 3.36 -15.33 23.80
CA THR A 11 3.15 -16.09 22.56
C THR A 11 2.31 -17.35 22.78
N LEU A 12 2.47 -18.04 23.92
CA LEU A 12 1.68 -19.23 24.24
C LEU A 12 0.22 -18.88 24.60
N ILE A 13 -0.02 -17.76 25.29
CA ILE A 13 -1.37 -17.24 25.53
C ILE A 13 -2.04 -16.85 24.20
N GLY A 14 -1.29 -16.20 23.30
CA GLY A 14 -1.77 -15.86 21.96
C GLY A 14 -2.17 -17.10 21.13
N MET A 15 -1.39 -18.18 21.22
CA MET A 15 -1.70 -19.46 20.55
C MET A 15 -2.88 -20.20 21.18
N ALA A 16 -3.15 -20.05 22.48
CA ALA A 16 -4.31 -20.65 23.14
C ALA A 16 -5.62 -19.88 22.90
N PHE A 17 -5.53 -18.56 22.66
CA PHE A 17 -6.69 -17.73 22.31
C PHE A 17 -7.03 -17.75 20.81
N ALA A 18 -6.06 -18.05 19.94
CA ALA A 18 -6.29 -18.21 18.50
C ALA A 18 -7.38 -19.24 18.14
N PRO A 19 -7.42 -20.47 18.69
CA PRO A 19 -8.47 -21.43 18.36
C PRO A 19 -9.87 -21.04 18.86
N ALA A 20 -9.98 -20.16 19.86
CA ALA A 20 -11.27 -19.63 20.31
C ALA A 20 -11.80 -18.51 19.39
N VAL A 21 -10.90 -17.75 18.74
CA VAL A 21 -11.25 -16.77 17.69
C VAL A 21 -11.54 -17.48 16.35
N MET A 22 -10.97 -18.66 16.14
CA MET A 22 -11.15 -19.50 14.94
C MET A 22 -12.26 -20.55 15.07
N ALA A 23 -13.12 -20.46 16.09
CA ALA A 23 -14.40 -21.19 16.11
C ALA A 23 -15.38 -20.55 15.11
N ALA A 24 -14.98 -20.51 13.84
CA ALA A 24 -15.84 -20.22 12.71
C ALA A 24 -16.76 -21.42 12.50
N ASP A 25 -18.04 -21.16 12.30
CA ASP A 25 -19.03 -22.18 11.99
C ASP A 25 -18.51 -23.12 10.87
N PRO A 26 -18.65 -24.45 10.99
CA PRO A 26 -18.10 -25.41 10.04
C PRO A 26 -18.89 -25.45 8.72
N ASN A 27 -19.79 -24.49 8.49
CA ASN A 27 -20.59 -24.43 7.28
C ASN A 27 -19.75 -23.81 6.15
N PRO A 28 -19.45 -24.56 5.07
CA PRO A 28 -18.63 -24.05 3.95
C PRO A 28 -19.20 -22.80 3.28
N GLU A 29 -20.52 -22.58 3.34
CA GLU A 29 -21.16 -21.35 2.82
C GLU A 29 -20.75 -20.09 3.59
N VAL A 30 -20.57 -20.20 4.92
CA VAL A 30 -20.18 -19.06 5.77
C VAL A 30 -18.70 -18.72 5.56
N LEU A 31 -17.85 -19.73 5.41
CA LEU A 31 -16.41 -19.54 5.14
C LEU A 31 -16.17 -18.79 3.82
N GLN A 32 -16.91 -19.13 2.76
CA GLN A 32 -16.82 -18.45 1.46
C GLN A 32 -17.29 -17.00 1.56
N ALA A 33 -18.42 -16.74 2.23
CA ALA A 33 -18.90 -15.38 2.45
C ALA A 33 -17.89 -14.53 3.25
N MET A 34 -17.21 -15.13 4.24
CA MET A 34 -16.17 -14.45 5.01
C MET A 34 -14.93 -14.11 4.16
N GLU A 35 -14.50 -15.01 3.27
CA GLU A 35 -13.38 -14.76 2.35
C GLU A 35 -13.68 -13.65 1.33
N GLU A 36 -14.90 -13.62 0.78
CA GLU A 36 -15.34 -12.57 -0.14
C GLU A 36 -15.36 -11.20 0.54
N VAL A 37 -15.95 -11.12 1.75
CA VAL A 37 -15.97 -9.89 2.54
C VAL A 37 -14.56 -9.41 2.86
N GLN A 38 -13.66 -10.33 3.24
CA GLN A 38 -12.26 -10.01 3.52
C GLN A 38 -11.53 -9.47 2.26
N THR A 39 -11.77 -10.09 1.11
CA THR A 39 -11.17 -9.66 -0.17
C THR A 39 -11.64 -8.26 -0.55
N ASN A 40 -12.93 -7.97 -0.40
CA ASN A 40 -13.48 -6.64 -0.67
C ASN A 40 -12.91 -5.58 0.29
N LEU A 41 -12.78 -5.91 1.57
CA LEU A 41 -12.13 -5.04 2.56
C LEU A 41 -10.67 -4.75 2.20
N ASN A 42 -9.92 -5.76 1.73
CA ASN A 42 -8.54 -5.57 1.29
C ASN A 42 -8.45 -4.60 0.10
N TYR A 43 -9.37 -4.67 -0.87
CA TYR A 43 -9.40 -3.73 -1.98
C TYR A 43 -9.72 -2.31 -1.52
N VAL A 44 -10.75 -2.14 -0.68
CA VAL A 44 -11.12 -0.82 -0.14
C VAL A 44 -9.95 -0.21 0.62
N TRP A 45 -9.31 -0.98 1.49
CA TRP A 45 -8.13 -0.54 2.23
C TRP A 45 -6.99 -0.12 1.30
N THR A 46 -6.70 -0.93 0.28
CA THR A 46 -5.60 -0.66 -0.67
C THR A 46 -5.85 0.62 -1.47
N ILE A 47 -7.09 0.87 -1.90
CA ILE A 47 -7.46 2.08 -2.65
C ILE A 47 -7.36 3.32 -1.75
N ILE A 48 -7.82 3.22 -0.49
CA ILE A 48 -7.67 4.31 0.48
C ILE A 48 -6.19 4.61 0.74
N ALA A 49 -5.37 3.57 0.95
CA ALA A 49 -3.93 3.72 1.12
C ALA A 49 -3.28 4.39 -0.10
N ALA A 50 -3.67 3.99 -1.32
CA ALA A 50 -3.19 4.63 -2.55
C ALA A 50 -3.57 6.12 -2.63
N ALA A 51 -4.79 6.49 -2.21
CA ALA A 51 -5.22 7.88 -2.16
C ALA A 51 -4.42 8.71 -1.14
N LEU A 52 -4.09 8.14 0.03
CA LEU A 52 -3.24 8.78 1.03
C LEU A 52 -1.82 9.01 0.51
N VAL A 53 -1.26 8.04 -0.23
CA VAL A 53 0.05 8.18 -0.87
C VAL A 53 0.02 9.25 -1.98
N PHE A 54 -1.05 9.33 -2.77
CA PHE A 54 -1.20 10.41 -3.76
C PHE A 54 -1.19 11.80 -3.10
N PHE A 55 -1.78 11.93 -1.91
CA PHE A 55 -1.74 13.17 -1.13
C PHE A 55 -0.31 13.58 -0.68
N MET A 56 0.66 12.66 -0.67
CA MET A 56 2.06 13.00 -0.38
C MET A 56 2.65 13.92 -1.44
N GLN A 57 2.21 13.82 -2.71
CA GLN A 57 2.67 14.71 -3.78
C GLN A 57 2.28 16.17 -3.51
N ALA A 58 1.07 16.39 -3.01
CA ALA A 58 0.62 17.72 -2.56
C ALA A 58 1.41 18.20 -1.32
N GLY A 59 1.73 17.27 -0.41
CA GLY A 59 2.58 17.55 0.76
C GLY A 59 3.98 18.03 0.35
N PHE A 60 4.64 17.34 -0.58
CA PHE A 60 5.95 17.74 -1.10
C PHE A 60 5.90 19.07 -1.84
N ALA A 61 4.87 19.30 -2.66
CA ALA A 61 4.68 20.57 -3.35
C ALA A 61 4.60 21.76 -2.39
N LEU A 62 3.90 21.62 -1.26
CA LEU A 62 3.78 22.65 -0.23
C LEU A 62 5.10 22.86 0.53
N LEU A 63 5.82 21.78 0.84
CA LEU A 63 7.13 21.88 1.51
C LEU A 63 8.18 22.55 0.62
N GLU A 64 8.28 22.15 -0.64
CA GLU A 64 9.23 22.75 -1.60
C GLU A 64 8.90 24.21 -1.89
N ALA A 65 7.61 24.54 -2.06
CA ALA A 65 7.19 25.92 -2.23
C ALA A 65 7.47 26.76 -0.98
N GLY A 66 7.25 26.21 0.22
CA GLY A 66 7.44 26.87 1.51
C GLY A 66 8.91 27.17 1.86
N PHE A 67 9.84 26.30 1.47
CA PHE A 67 11.29 26.57 1.62
C PHE A 67 11.89 27.42 0.50
N SER A 68 11.14 27.62 -0.59
CA SER A 68 11.59 28.45 -1.71
C SER A 68 11.34 29.94 -1.46
N ARG A 69 12.11 30.79 -2.15
CA ARG A 69 11.79 32.23 -2.18
C ARG A 69 10.43 32.44 -2.83
N ALA A 70 9.59 33.28 -2.21
CA ALA A 70 8.23 33.57 -2.65
C ALA A 70 8.10 33.91 -4.15
N LYS A 71 9.09 34.61 -4.72
CA LYS A 71 9.12 34.94 -6.16
C LYS A 71 9.20 33.74 -7.11
N ASN A 72 9.64 32.58 -6.61
CA ASN A 72 9.83 31.35 -7.39
C ASN A 72 8.79 30.26 -7.06
N ALA A 73 7.93 30.48 -6.06
CA ALA A 73 6.99 29.46 -5.55
C ALA A 73 6.05 28.93 -6.64
N VAL A 74 5.55 29.81 -7.52
CA VAL A 74 4.67 29.43 -8.65
C VAL A 74 5.37 28.47 -9.62
N ASN A 75 6.65 28.71 -9.90
CA ASN A 75 7.42 27.87 -10.82
C ASN A 75 7.75 26.50 -10.21
N ILE A 76 7.79 26.40 -8.88
CA ILE A 76 8.04 25.14 -8.16
C ILE A 76 6.76 24.31 -8.07
N ILE A 77 5.64 24.93 -7.76
CA ILE A 77 4.34 24.24 -7.74
C ILE A 77 4.01 23.69 -9.13
N MET A 78 4.23 24.46 -10.20
CA MET A 78 3.99 23.98 -11.57
C MET A 78 4.82 22.74 -11.92
N LYS A 79 6.08 22.67 -11.47
CA LYS A 79 6.93 21.49 -11.67
C LYS A 79 6.44 20.29 -10.89
N ASN A 80 6.02 20.47 -9.63
CA ASN A 80 5.49 19.38 -8.81
C ASN A 80 4.17 18.82 -9.39
N VAL A 81 3.28 19.68 -9.89
CA VAL A 81 2.04 19.23 -10.54
C VAL A 81 2.33 18.50 -11.85
N MET A 82 3.29 19.00 -12.63
CA MET A 82 3.76 18.33 -13.85
C MET A 82 4.39 16.97 -13.55
N ASP A 83 5.19 16.86 -12.49
CA ASP A 83 5.79 15.59 -12.06
C ASP A 83 4.73 14.58 -11.62
N ALA A 84 3.76 14.99 -10.79
CA ALA A 84 2.68 14.12 -10.34
C ALA A 84 1.81 13.60 -11.51
N SER A 85 1.49 14.46 -12.48
CA SER A 85 0.66 14.09 -13.63
C SER A 85 1.42 13.28 -14.68
N ALA A 86 2.62 13.71 -15.07
CA ALA A 86 3.45 12.98 -16.02
C ALA A 86 3.92 11.64 -15.44
N GLY A 87 4.28 11.59 -14.14
CA GLY A 87 4.66 10.37 -13.44
C GLY A 87 3.53 9.34 -13.42
N ALA A 88 2.29 9.77 -13.16
CA ALA A 88 1.13 8.88 -13.22
C ALA A 88 0.89 8.32 -14.63
N LEU A 89 1.00 9.15 -15.68
CA LEU A 89 0.82 8.71 -17.06
C LEU A 89 1.94 7.77 -17.53
N VAL A 90 3.19 8.08 -17.20
CA VAL A 90 4.34 7.21 -17.55
C VAL A 90 4.25 5.88 -16.80
N PHE A 91 3.83 5.89 -15.54
CA PHE A 91 3.62 4.67 -14.78
C PHE A 91 2.48 3.83 -15.37
N PHE A 92 1.41 4.46 -15.83
CA PHE A 92 0.31 3.76 -16.49
C PHE A 92 0.73 3.12 -17.83
N CYS A 93 1.41 3.87 -18.71
CA CYS A 93 1.74 3.39 -20.05
C CYS A 93 2.91 2.40 -20.10
N VAL A 94 3.86 2.48 -19.17
CA VAL A 94 5.10 1.67 -19.24
C VAL A 94 5.52 1.15 -17.87
N GLY A 95 5.34 1.93 -16.81
CA GLY A 95 5.82 1.57 -15.47
C GLY A 95 5.16 0.33 -14.88
N PHE A 96 3.85 0.12 -15.12
CA PHE A 96 3.15 -1.06 -14.63
C PHE A 96 3.70 -2.34 -15.27
N GLY A 97 3.84 -2.37 -16.60
CA GLY A 97 4.41 -3.51 -17.32
C GLY A 97 5.85 -3.80 -16.93
N LEU A 98 6.68 -2.77 -16.72
CA LEU A 98 8.07 -2.96 -16.28
C LEU A 98 8.18 -3.53 -14.85
N MET A 99 7.28 -3.15 -13.94
CA MET A 99 7.37 -3.50 -12.52
C MET A 99 6.60 -4.78 -12.15
N PHE A 100 5.43 -5.00 -12.77
CA PHE A 100 4.53 -6.12 -12.46
C PHE A 100 4.33 -7.10 -13.63
N GLY A 101 4.97 -6.88 -14.77
CA GLY A 101 4.96 -7.83 -15.89
C GLY A 101 5.71 -9.14 -15.60
N THR A 102 5.49 -10.13 -16.47
CA THR A 102 6.26 -11.37 -16.57
C THR A 102 7.75 -11.06 -16.62
N THR A 103 8.46 -11.67 -15.69
CA THR A 103 9.84 -11.33 -15.43
C THR A 103 10.80 -11.96 -16.43
N TRP A 104 11.56 -11.14 -17.14
CA TRP A 104 12.74 -11.60 -17.85
C TRP A 104 13.92 -11.71 -16.89
N ASN A 105 14.26 -12.95 -16.54
CA ASN A 105 15.47 -13.31 -15.79
C ASN A 105 15.63 -12.59 -14.42
N GLY A 106 14.52 -12.26 -13.75
CA GLY A 106 14.53 -11.59 -12.45
C GLY A 106 14.69 -10.06 -12.47
N LEU A 107 14.86 -9.44 -13.65
CA LEU A 107 15.32 -8.04 -13.74
C LEU A 107 14.23 -7.06 -14.22
N VAL A 108 13.47 -7.43 -15.25
CA VAL A 108 12.55 -6.50 -15.93
C VAL A 108 11.28 -7.23 -16.36
N GLY A 109 10.10 -6.61 -16.18
CA GLY A 109 8.83 -7.08 -16.75
C GLY A 109 8.74 -6.81 -18.26
N THR A 110 8.29 -7.80 -19.04
CA THR A 110 8.31 -7.75 -20.51
C THR A 110 6.95 -7.53 -21.19
N ASP A 111 5.90 -7.41 -20.40
CA ASP A 111 4.49 -7.45 -20.80
C ASP A 111 3.64 -6.62 -19.82
N GLY A 112 2.47 -6.18 -20.27
CA GLY A 112 1.61 -5.28 -19.48
C GLY A 112 1.88 -3.79 -19.67
N PHE A 113 2.42 -3.39 -20.84
CA PHE A 113 2.44 -2.00 -21.32
C PHE A 113 1.11 -1.62 -21.99
#